data_AF-A0A7K7SEL6-F1
#
_entry.id   AF-A0A7K7SEL6-F1
#
_cell.length_a   1.000
_cell.length_b   1.000
_cell.length_c   1.000
_cell.angle_alpha   90.00
_cell.angle_beta   90.00
_cell.angle_gamma   90.00
#
_symmetry.space_group_name_H-M   'P 1'
#
loop_
_entity.id
_entity.type
_entity.pdbx_description
1 polymer ?
#
loop_
_entity_poly.entity_id
_entity_poly.type
_entity_poly.pdbx_seq_one_letter_code
_entity_poly.pdbx_strand_id
1 'polypeptide(L)'
;RSNALTVAQKMIEMFVRTKHKIDKSHEFALVVVNNDATWLSGFTSDPREVCSCLYDLDTVVCQSFSILPQQKVELPVTDNVQTIPPPFVVRTILVFGRPRCQPHFCGGEHVK
;
A
#
# COMPACT_ATOMS: atom_id res chain seq x y z
N ARG A 1 -11.16 -16.48 17.71
CA ARG A 1 -10.12 -17.21 16.96
C ARG A 1 -9.53 -16.22 15.96
N SER A 2 -8.26 -15.85 16.08
CA SER A 2 -7.63 -14.85 15.19
C SER A 2 -7.44 -15.45 13.79
N ASN A 3 -7.90 -14.76 12.75
CA ASN A 3 -7.63 -15.13 11.35
C ASN A 3 -6.48 -14.27 10.78
N ALA A 4 -5.97 -14.64 9.61
CA ALA A 4 -4.85 -13.93 8.98
C ALA A 4 -5.13 -12.42 8.79
N LEU A 5 -6.37 -12.05 8.46
CA LEU A 5 -6.79 -10.65 8.32
C LEU A 5 -6.65 -9.90 9.65
N THR A 6 -7.16 -10.44 10.76
CA THR A 6 -7.07 -9.79 12.08
C THR A 6 -5.64 -9.61 12.57
N VAL A 7 -4.73 -10.51 12.20
CA VAL A 7 -3.30 -10.37 12.50
C VAL A 7 -2.68 -9.28 11.62
N ALA A 8 -2.99 -9.28 10.32
CA ALA A 8 -2.53 -8.25 9.39
C ALA A 8 -3.01 -6.84 9.78
N GLN A 9 -4.28 -6.68 10.16
CA GLN A 9 -4.84 -5.41 10.63
C GLN A 9 -4.03 -4.84 11.81
N LYS A 10 -3.74 -5.66 12.82
CA LYS A 10 -2.93 -5.23 13.97
C LYS A 10 -1.50 -4.87 13.58
N MET A 11 -0.88 -5.65 12.69
CA MET A 11 0.48 -5.36 12.21
C MET A 11 0.53 -4.04 11.42
N ILE A 12 -0.43 -3.82 10.52
CA ILE A 12 -0.51 -2.61 9.70
C ILE A 12 -0.82 -1.39 10.58
N GLU A 13 -1.75 -1.49 11.52
CA GLU A 13 -2.02 -0.42 12.48
C GLU A 13 -0.75 -0.04 13.26
N MET A 14 -0.05 -1.03 13.80
CA MET A 14 1.18 -0.80 14.56
C MET A 14 2.24 -0.12 13.68
N PHE A 15 2.38 -0.56 12.43
CA PHE A 15 3.29 0.04 11.45
C PHE A 15 2.95 1.52 11.18
N VAL A 16 1.70 1.82 10.81
CA VAL A 16 1.25 3.19 10.47
C VAL A 16 1.44 4.13 11.65
N ARG A 17 0.99 3.72 12.85
CA ARG A 17 1.17 4.53 14.07
C ARG A 17 2.63 4.76 14.42
N THR A 18 3.48 3.74 14.24
CA THR A 18 4.91 3.86 14.52
C THR A 18 5.60 4.81 13.54
N LYS A 19 5.29 4.69 12.25
CA LYS A 19 5.84 5.57 11.21
C LYS A 19 5.40 7.02 11.38
N HIS A 20 4.13 7.27 11.70
CA HIS A 20 3.62 8.60 12.02
C HIS A 20 4.26 9.19 13.28
N LYS A 21 4.56 8.36 14.28
CA LYS A 21 5.26 8.78 15.51
C LYS A 21 6.72 9.18 15.23
N ILE A 22 7.39 8.50 14.31
CA ILE A 22 8.76 8.84 13.90
C ILE A 22 8.78 10.18 13.18
N ASP A 23 7.85 10.40 12.26
CA ASP A 23 7.70 11.68 11.56
C ASP A 23 6.27 11.81 11.04
N LYS A 24 5.62 12.91 11.45
CA LYS A 24 4.21 13.19 11.18
C LYS A 24 3.94 13.54 9.72
N SER A 25 4.97 13.87 8.95
CA SER A 25 4.86 14.16 7.51
C SER A 25 4.67 12.91 6.65
N HIS A 26 4.87 11.70 7.20
CA HIS A 26 4.58 10.48 6.47
C HIS A 26 3.10 10.43 6.08
N GLU A 27 2.87 10.20 4.80
CA GLU A 27 1.55 9.91 4.26
C GLU A 27 1.40 8.42 3.98
N PHE A 28 0.19 7.92 4.18
CA PHE A 28 -0.16 6.53 4.02
C PHE A 28 -1.39 6.41 3.13
N ALA A 29 -1.43 5.35 2.34
CA ALA A 29 -2.62 4.97 1.58
C ALA A 29 -2.88 3.48 1.78
N LEU A 30 -4.15 3.10 1.69
CA LEU A 30 -4.58 1.71 1.82
C LEU A 30 -5.21 1.22 0.51
N VAL A 31 -4.61 0.17 -0.05
CA VAL A 31 -5.07 -0.47 -1.28
C VAL A 31 -5.40 -1.93 -0.96
N VAL A 32 -6.59 -2.37 -1.38
CA VAL A 32 -7.02 -3.77 -1.27
C VAL A 32 -6.99 -4.41 -2.65
N VAL A 33 -6.51 -5.65 -2.67
CA VAL A 33 -6.37 -6.44 -3.89
C VAL A 33 -7.29 -7.64 -3.78
N ASN A 34 -8.41 -7.56 -4.50
CA ASN A 34 -9.38 -8.65 -4.67
C ASN A 34 -9.25 -9.19 -6.09
N ASN A 35 -10.26 -9.02 -6.95
CA ASN A 35 -10.12 -9.29 -8.39
C ASN A 35 -9.26 -8.19 -9.05
N ASP A 36 -9.48 -6.94 -8.59
CA ASP A 36 -8.75 -5.74 -9.00
C ASP A 36 -8.19 -5.01 -7.77
N ALA A 37 -7.16 -4.19 -8.00
CA ALA A 37 -6.63 -3.28 -6.98
C ALA A 37 -7.57 -2.09 -6.79
N THR A 38 -7.99 -1.84 -5.56
CA THR A 38 -8.91 -0.74 -5.19
C THR A 38 -8.30 0.10 -4.06
N TRP A 39 -8.24 1.42 -4.26
CA TRP A 39 -7.83 2.35 -3.21
C TRP A 39 -9.00 2.59 -2.27
N LEU A 40 -8.82 2.27 -1.00
CA LEU A 40 -9.81 2.54 0.04
C LEU A 40 -9.59 3.88 0.73
N SER A 41 -8.33 4.33 0.75
CA SER A 41 -7.96 5.67 1.20
C SER A 41 -6.84 6.21 0.31
N GLY A 42 -6.90 7.51 0.01
CA GLY A 42 -5.81 8.24 -0.62
C GLY A 42 -4.63 8.42 0.35
N PHE A 43 -3.62 9.18 -0.07
CA PHE A 43 -2.55 9.58 0.84
C PHE A 43 -3.10 10.50 1.92
N THR A 44 -2.86 10.14 3.18
CA THR A 44 -3.22 10.92 4.36
C THR A 44 -2.14 10.76 5.42
N SER A 45 -1.84 11.84 6.13
CA SER A 45 -0.98 11.77 7.32
C SER A 45 -1.75 11.41 8.59
N ASP A 46 -3.09 11.33 8.57
CA ASP A 46 -3.89 10.95 9.74
C ASP A 46 -3.98 9.42 9.87
N PRO A 47 -3.30 8.80 10.85
CA PRO A 47 -3.34 7.35 11.03
C PRO A 47 -4.75 6.84 11.37
N ARG A 48 -5.65 7.69 11.89
CA ARG A 48 -7.02 7.29 12.27
C ARG A 48 -7.86 6.95 11.04
N GLU A 49 -7.75 7.73 9.97
CA GLU A 49 -8.46 7.48 8.71
C GLU A 49 -8.04 6.13 8.11
N VAL A 50 -6.73 5.87 8.07
CA VAL A 50 -6.17 4.59 7.59
C VAL A 50 -6.67 3.42 8.43
N CYS A 51 -6.64 3.56 9.76
CA CYS A 51 -7.09 2.51 10.67
C CYS A 51 -8.61 2.26 10.55
N SER A 52 -9.42 3.30 10.35
CA SER A 52 -10.86 3.14 10.13
C SER A 52 -11.11 2.26 8.91
N CYS A 53 -10.53 2.62 7.75
CA CYS A 53 -10.66 1.82 6.52
C CYS A 53 -10.12 0.39 6.68
N LEU A 54 -9.02 0.23 7.42
CA LEU A 54 -8.37 -1.06 7.65
C LEU A 54 -9.24 -2.03 8.48
N TYR A 55 -9.97 -1.52 9.47
CA TYR A 55 -10.82 -2.35 10.33
C TYR A 55 -12.20 -2.63 9.74
N ASP A 56 -12.64 -1.85 8.74
CA ASP A 56 -13.86 -2.10 7.96
C ASP A 56 -13.68 -3.18 6.87
N LEU A 57 -12.50 -3.79 6.77
CA LEU A 57 -12.20 -4.83 5.77
C LEU A 57 -12.85 -6.17 6.10
N ASP A 58 -13.31 -6.84 5.04
CA ASP A 58 -13.68 -8.24 5.05
C ASP A 58 -12.91 -9.04 3.99
N THR A 59 -12.86 -10.37 4.15
CA THR A 59 -12.16 -11.28 3.24
C THR A 59 -13.05 -11.68 2.07
N VAL A 60 -12.55 -11.49 0.85
CA VAL A 60 -13.21 -11.93 -0.38
C VAL A 60 -12.39 -13.03 -1.05
N VAL A 61 -13.05 -14.11 -1.46
CA VAL A 61 -12.42 -15.20 -2.21
C VAL A 61 -12.28 -14.77 -3.68
N CYS A 62 -11.05 -14.74 -4.18
CA CYS A 62 -10.72 -14.40 -5.56
C CYS A 62 -9.79 -15.49 -6.11
N GLN A 63 -9.96 -15.85 -7.38
CA GLN A 63 -9.17 -16.89 -8.05
C GLN A 63 -7.86 -16.33 -8.61
N SER A 64 -7.87 -15.08 -9.06
CA SER A 64 -6.73 -14.34 -9.59
C SER A 64 -6.85 -12.87 -9.24
N PHE A 65 -5.76 -12.12 -9.35
CA PHE A 65 -5.75 -10.68 -9.20
C PHE A 65 -4.72 -10.03 -10.11
N SER A 66 -5.05 -8.85 -10.61
CA SER A 66 -4.10 -8.00 -11.33
C SER A 66 -3.61 -6.89 -10.39
N ILE A 67 -2.29 -6.71 -10.30
CA ILE A 67 -1.72 -5.53 -9.66
C ILE A 67 -1.48 -4.53 -10.79
N LEU A 68 -2.56 -3.92 -11.29
CA LEU A 68 -2.39 -2.78 -12.18
C LEU A 68 -1.83 -1.62 -11.33
N PRO A 69 -0.75 -0.95 -11.77
CA PRO A 69 -0.33 0.29 -11.15
C PRO A 69 -1.45 1.31 -11.39
N GLN A 70 -2.35 1.47 -10.43
CA GLN A 70 -3.24 2.62 -10.40
C GLN A 70 -2.35 3.83 -10.12
N GLN A 71 -1.89 4.45 -11.19
CA GLN A 71 -0.94 5.55 -11.21
C GLN A 71 -1.65 6.81 -10.69
N LYS A 72 -1.81 6.87 -9.37
CA LYS A 72 -2.41 8.01 -8.66
C LYS A 72 -1.35 8.91 -8.02
N VAL A 73 -0.08 8.51 -8.08
CA VAL A 73 1.07 9.25 -7.53
C VAL A 73 2.07 9.48 -8.63
N GLU A 74 2.41 10.74 -8.86
CA GLU A 74 3.54 11.12 -9.68
C GLU A 74 4.83 10.87 -8.89
N LEU A 75 5.80 10.23 -9.55
CA LEU A 75 7.11 10.01 -8.94
C LEU A 75 7.87 11.34 -8.89
N PRO A 76 8.57 11.63 -7.77
CA PRO A 76 9.33 12.86 -7.66
C PRO A 76 10.49 12.84 -8.66
N VAL A 77 10.66 13.94 -9.36
CA VAL A 77 11.81 14.17 -10.26
C VAL A 77 12.82 15.05 -9.53
N THR A 78 14.08 14.63 -9.53
CA THR A 78 15.19 15.38 -8.93
C THR A 78 16.33 15.48 -9.93
N ASP A 79 16.86 16.69 -10.14
CA ASP A 79 17.92 16.95 -11.13
C ASP A 79 19.21 16.14 -10.89
N ASN A 80 19.62 16.00 -9.62
CA ASN A 80 20.79 15.20 -9.25
C ASN A 80 20.54 14.36 -7.99
N VAL A 81 20.16 13.10 -8.22
CA VAL A 81 19.86 12.13 -7.16
C VAL A 81 21.06 11.74 -6.28
N GLN A 82 22.30 12.05 -6.69
CA GLN A 82 23.50 11.73 -5.90
C GLN A 82 23.80 12.79 -4.83
N THR A 83 23.33 14.02 -5.01
CA THR A 83 23.66 15.15 -4.13
C THR A 83 22.43 15.80 -3.50
N ILE A 84 21.25 15.70 -4.12
CA ILE A 84 20.01 16.31 -3.64
C ILE A 84 19.03 15.18 -3.29
N PRO A 85 18.54 15.09 -2.04
CA PRO A 85 17.50 14.13 -1.69
C PRO A 85 16.18 14.51 -2.39
N PRO A 86 15.39 13.52 -2.85
CA PRO A 86 14.09 13.81 -3.43
C PRO A 86 13.13 14.41 -2.39
N PRO A 87 12.14 15.21 -2.81
CA PRO A 87 11.19 15.85 -1.90
C PRO A 87 10.33 14.86 -1.11
N PHE A 88 10.11 13.66 -1.64
CA PHE A 88 9.44 12.54 -0.97
C PHE A 88 9.90 11.20 -1.55
N VAL A 89 9.52 10.09 -0.92
CA VAL A 89 9.80 8.74 -1.40
C VAL A 89 8.53 7.91 -1.35
N VAL A 90 8.19 7.27 -2.47
CA VAL A 90 7.04 6.36 -2.56
C VAL A 90 7.50 4.93 -2.27
N ARG A 91 6.80 4.22 -1.38
CA ARG A 91 7.07 2.81 -1.06
C ARG A 91 5.77 2.02 -0.95
N THR A 92 5.75 0.81 -1.50
CA THR A 92 4.61 -0.11 -1.41
C THR A 92 4.96 -1.31 -0.53
N ILE A 93 4.09 -1.63 0.42
CA ILE A 93 4.18 -2.84 1.25
C ILE A 93 3.04 -3.76 0.84
N LEU A 94 3.36 -4.91 0.25
CA LEU A 94 2.39 -5.91 -0.16
C LEU A 94 2.27 -7.01 0.89
N VAL A 95 1.09 -7.12 1.52
CA VAL A 95 0.75 -8.24 2.41
C VAL A 95 0.04 -9.31 1.61
N PHE A 96 0.75 -10.39 1.27
CA PHE A 96 0.26 -11.45 0.41
C PHE A 96 0.09 -12.78 1.15
N GLY A 97 -1.13 -13.33 1.16
CA GLY A 97 -1.49 -14.54 1.91
C GLY A 97 -2.10 -15.68 1.09
N ARG A 98 -2.10 -15.61 -0.25
CA ARG A 98 -2.79 -16.58 -1.12
C ARG A 98 -1.81 -17.34 -2.04
N PRO A 99 -1.16 -18.42 -1.58
CA PRO A 99 -0.08 -19.07 -2.34
C PRO A 99 -0.50 -19.68 -3.70
N ARG A 100 -1.80 -19.88 -3.96
CA ARG A 100 -2.32 -20.42 -5.25
C ARG A 100 -2.79 -19.35 -6.24
N CYS A 101 -2.82 -18.08 -5.86
CA CYS A 101 -3.13 -16.99 -6.78
C CYS A 101 -1.82 -16.42 -7.30
N GLN A 102 -1.50 -16.61 -8.59
CA GLN A 102 -0.33 -15.95 -9.16
C GLN A 102 -0.62 -14.46 -9.38
N PRO A 103 0.22 -13.53 -8.87
CA PRO A 103 0.09 -12.12 -9.22
C PRO A 103 0.36 -11.94 -10.72
N HIS A 104 -0.61 -11.38 -11.43
CA HIS A 104 -0.36 -10.90 -12.79
C HIS A 104 0.11 -9.45 -12.71
N PHE A 105 1.40 -9.23 -12.97
CA PHE A 105 1.95 -7.91 -13.19
C PHE A 105 1.82 -7.60 -14.68
N CYS A 106 0.85 -6.76 -15.06
CA CYS A 106 0.85 -6.17 -16.38
C CYS A 106 1.99 -5.15 -16.41
N GLY A 107 3.05 -5.48 -17.15
CA GLY A 107 4.31 -4.75 -17.16
C GLY A 107 4.15 -3.26 -17.45
N GLY A 108 4.78 -2.44 -16.60
CA GLY A 108 5.24 -1.13 -17.04
C GLY A 108 6.35 -1.30 -18.05
N GLU A 109 6.42 -0.37 -19.00
CA GLU A 109 7.37 -0.38 -20.11
C GLU A 109 8.80 -0.73 -19.66
N HIS A 110 9.45 -1.63 -20.39
CA HIS A 110 10.89 -1.79 -20.30
C HIS A 110 11.52 -0.45 -20.68
N VAL A 111 12.02 0.31 -19.70
CA VAL A 111 13.02 1.34 -19.97
C VAL A 111 14.22 0.64 -20.57
N LYS A 112 14.45 0.92 -21.85
CA LYS A 112 15.70 0.67 -22.56
C LYS A 112 16.13 1.96 -23.22
#